data_AF-A0A208XP67-F1
#
_entry.id   AF-A0A208XP67-F1
#
_cell.length_a   1.000
_cell.length_b   1.000
_cell.length_c   1.000
_cell.angle_alpha   90.00
_cell.angle_beta   90.00
_cell.angle_gamma   90.00
#
_symmetry.space_group_name_H-M   'P 1'
#
loop_
_entity.id
_entity.type
_entity.pdbx_description
1 polymer ?
#
loop_
_entity_poly.entity_id
_entity_poly.type
_entity_poly.pdbx_seq_one_letter_code
_entity_poly.pdbx_strand_id
1 'polypeptide(L)'
;MNQVVDHPAVQYFLKSRVHDLPEGQFRGYVEIKARAGKDMLDSRLKYCPLIRGTWNEAIEDAERLAATMRATDYQDGECFVFSTRGASSFDAFMTMFAR
;
A
#
# COMPACT_ATOMS: atom_id res chain seq x y z
N MET A 1 -16.40 -7.92 -12.46
CA MET A 1 -16.18 -9.31 -12.01
C MET A 1 -14.80 -9.31 -11.35
N ASN A 2 -14.75 -9.34 -10.02
CA ASN A 2 -13.49 -9.26 -9.28
C ASN A 2 -12.90 -10.66 -9.22
N GLN A 3 -11.73 -10.87 -9.83
CA GLN A 3 -11.00 -12.13 -9.69
C GLN A 3 -10.31 -12.16 -8.32
N VAL A 4 -10.73 -13.09 -7.48
CA VAL A 4 -9.99 -13.47 -6.28
C VAL A 4 -8.87 -14.38 -6.75
N VAL A 5 -7.64 -13.89 -6.73
CA VAL A 5 -6.45 -14.69 -7.01
C VAL A 5 -6.08 -15.42 -5.72
N ASP A 6 -6.26 -16.73 -5.71
CA ASP A 6 -5.84 -17.59 -4.61
C ASP A 6 -4.31 -17.76 -4.68
N HIS A 7 -3.57 -16.88 -4.00
CA HIS A 7 -2.11 -16.93 -3.96
C HIS A 7 -1.65 -17.33 -2.55
N PRO A 8 -0.90 -18.44 -2.39
CA PRO A 8 -0.77 -19.15 -1.11
C PRO A 8 -0.07 -18.41 0.06
N ALA A 9 0.48 -17.21 -0.15
CA ALA A 9 0.93 -16.32 0.93
C ALA A 9 1.24 -14.91 0.38
N VAL A 10 0.38 -13.93 0.64
CA VAL A 10 0.69 -12.51 0.41
C VAL A 10 1.28 -11.92 1.68
N GLN A 11 2.51 -11.39 1.59
CA GLN A 11 3.18 -10.68 2.67
C GLN A 11 2.98 -9.17 2.51
N TYR A 12 2.63 -8.49 3.61
CA TYR A 12 2.50 -7.05 3.66
C TYR A 12 3.64 -6.40 4.42
N PHE A 13 4.20 -5.34 3.83
CA PHE A 13 5.19 -4.50 4.47
C PHE A 13 4.58 -3.12 4.69
N LEU A 14 4.50 -2.72 5.96
CA LEU A 14 4.08 -1.38 6.38
C LEU A 14 5.31 -0.60 6.83
N LYS A 15 5.60 0.53 6.16
CA LYS A 15 6.70 1.42 6.53
C LYS A 15 6.16 2.81 6.82
N SER A 16 6.30 3.24 8.06
CA SER A 16 6.04 4.62 8.48
C SER A 16 7.08 5.56 7.88
N ARG A 17 6.63 6.67 7.32
CA ARG A 17 7.44 7.68 6.64
C ARG A 17 6.85 9.06 6.89
N VAL A 18 7.64 10.08 6.62
CA VAL A 18 7.23 11.49 6.68
C VAL A 18 7.47 12.10 5.31
N HIS A 19 6.51 12.90 4.87
CA HIS A 19 6.60 13.74 3.69
C HIS A 19 6.86 15.17 4.15
N ASP A 20 7.92 15.78 3.64
CA ASP A 20 8.25 17.18 3.89
C ASP A 20 7.39 18.05 2.97
N LEU A 21 6.60 18.93 3.57
CA LEU A 21 5.74 19.88 2.87
C LEU A 21 6.38 21.28 2.90
N PRO A 22 5.89 22.21 2.04
CA PRO A 22 6.31 23.60 2.10
C PRO A 22 6.12 24.23 3.48
N GLU A 23 6.81 25.35 3.73
CA GLU A 23 6.66 26.15 4.97
C GLU A 23 7.05 25.41 6.25
N GLY A 24 7.92 24.40 6.17
CA GLY A 24 8.38 23.64 7.33
C GLY A 24 7.29 22.75 7.93
N GLN A 25 6.32 22.34 7.11
CA GLN A 25 5.25 21.44 7.50
C GLN A 25 5.63 19.99 7.19
N PHE A 26 5.06 19.05 7.94
CA PHE A 26 5.36 17.64 7.82
C PHE A 26 4.08 16.81 7.83
N ARG A 27 4.01 15.78 6.98
CA ARG A 27 2.87 14.86 6.97
C ARG A 27 3.33 13.42 7.05
N GLY A 28 2.93 12.74 8.11
CA GLY A 28 3.13 11.31 8.26
C GLY A 28 2.35 10.51 7.22
N TYR A 29 2.91 9.38 6.77
CA TYR A 29 2.22 8.41 5.93
C TYR A 29 2.78 7.01 6.12
N VAL A 30 2.01 6.00 5.73
CA VAL A 30 2.41 4.60 5.71
C VAL A 30 2.50 4.14 4.28
N GLU A 31 3.67 3.66 3.88
CA GLU A 31 3.90 2.95 2.64
C GLU A 31 3.52 1.48 2.84
N ILE A 32 2.59 1.00 2.03
CA ILE A 32 2.03 -0.35 2.07
C ILE A 32 2.53 -1.08 0.83
N LYS A 33 3.24 -2.20 1.00
CA LYS A 33 3.65 -3.06 -0.11
C LYS A 33 3.15 -4.47 0.09
N ALA A 34 2.42 -4.97 -0.89
CA ALA A 34 1.97 -6.35 -0.98
C ALA A 34 2.95 -7.13 -1.88
N ARG A 35 3.41 -8.29 -1.41
CA ARG A 35 4.28 -9.18 -2.19
C ARG A 35 3.79 -10.62 -2.11
N ALA A 36 3.89 -11.35 -3.22
CA ALA A 36 3.79 -12.80 -3.25
C ALA A 36 5.13 -13.37 -3.70
N GLY A 37 5.89 -13.93 -2.75
CA GLY A 37 7.26 -14.37 -3.03
C GLY A 37 8.16 -13.20 -3.48
N LYS A 38 8.62 -13.24 -4.73
CA LYS A 38 9.49 -12.20 -5.31
C LYS A 38 8.72 -11.08 -6.00
N ASP A 39 7.44 -11.29 -6.30
CA ASP A 39 6.67 -10.37 -7.11
C ASP A 39 5.97 -9.32 -6.24
N MET A 40 6.06 -8.06 -6.67
CA MET A 40 5.32 -6.97 -6.05
C MET A 40 3.92 -6.92 -6.65
N LEU A 41 2.90 -7.13 -5.81
CA LEU A 41 1.51 -7.20 -6.24
C LEU A 41 0.83 -5.84 -6.21
N ASP A 42 1.06 -5.07 -5.14
CA ASP A 42 0.52 -3.72 -5.02
C ASP A 42 1.42 -2.85 -4.13
N SER A 43 1.38 -1.54 -4.37
CA SER A 43 2.01 -0.54 -3.53
C SER A 43 1.07 0.66 -3.39
N ARG A 44 0.76 1.01 -2.14
CA ARG A 44 -0.11 2.14 -1.81
C ARG A 44 0.51 3.02 -0.74
N LEU A 45 0.10 4.28 -0.73
CA LEU A 45 0.43 5.23 0.32
C LEU A 45 -0.84 5.61 1.07
N LYS A 46 -0.81 5.53 2.40
CA LYS A 46 -1.89 6.03 3.26
C LYS A 46 -1.37 7.17 4.11
N TYR A 47 -1.87 8.37 3.86
CA TYR A 47 -1.46 9.56 4.59
C TYR A 47 -2.21 9.72 5.90
N CYS A 48 -1.53 10.25 6.91
CA CYS A 48 -2.17 10.71 8.13
C CYS A 48 -3.09 11.91 7.81
N PRO A 49 -4.21 12.07 8.54
CA PRO A 49 -5.16 13.14 8.29
C PRO A 49 -4.61 14.53 8.66
N LEU A 50 -3.70 14.58 9.64
CA LEU A 50 -3.15 15.83 10.16
C LEU A 50 -1.80 16.16 9.52
N ILE A 51 -1.59 17.45 9.28
CA ILE A 51 -0.28 18.04 8.98
C ILE A 51 0.29 18.56 10.31
N ARG A 52 1.59 18.34 10.53
CA ARG A 52 2.30 18.71 11.75
C ARG A 52 3.34 19.78 11.49
N GLY A 53 3.66 20.54 12.52
CA GLY A 53 4.72 21.54 12.48
C GLY A 53 6.12 20.95 12.68
N THR A 54 6.20 19.70 13.15
CA THR A 54 7.48 19.02 13.36
C THR A 54 7.50 17.63 12.73
N TRP A 55 8.70 17.21 12.33
CA TRP A 55 8.94 15.87 11.79
C TRP A 55 8.62 14.78 12.81
N ASN A 56 8.95 14.99 14.09
CA ASN A 56 8.72 14.03 15.18
C ASN A 56 7.23 13.73 15.37
N GLU A 57 6.39 14.77 15.43
CA GLU A 57 4.94 14.58 15.53
C GLU A 57 4.38 13.86 14.29
N ALA A 58 4.91 14.17 13.11
CA ALA A 58 4.48 13.52 11.87
C ALA A 58 4.86 12.03 11.81
N ILE A 59 6.05 11.65 12.29
CA ILE A 59 6.45 10.23 12.32
C ILE A 59 5.66 9.46 13.38
N GLU A 60 5.40 10.05 14.56
CA GLU A 60 4.58 9.43 15.61
C GLU A 60 3.16 9.16 15.10
N ASP A 61 2.57 10.10 14.36
CA ASP A 61 1.27 9.89 13.72
C ASP A 61 1.32 8.76 12.68
N ALA A 62 2.39 8.67 11.88
CA ALA A 62 2.57 7.59 10.90
C ALA A 62 2.74 6.22 11.57
N GLU A 63 3.48 6.14 12.67
CA GLU A 63 3.66 4.93 13.47
C GLU A 63 2.36 4.48 14.12
N ARG A 64 1.59 5.42 14.68
CA ARG A 64 0.26 5.14 15.23
C ARG A 64 -0.67 4.62 14.14
N LEU A 65 -0.67 5.24 12.96
CA LEU A 65 -1.44 4.76 11.81
C LEU A 65 -1.02 3.34 11.40
N ALA A 66 0.28 3.05 11.31
CA ALA A 66 0.77 1.72 10.99
C ALA A 66 0.36 0.68 12.05
N ALA A 67 0.41 1.04 13.33
CA ALA A 67 -0.03 0.17 14.42
C ALA A 67 -1.53 -0.12 14.36
N THR A 68 -2.35 0.90 14.09
CA THR A 68 -3.79 0.71 13.86
C THR A 68 -4.05 -0.21 12.68
N MET A 69 -3.36 -0.01 11.56
CA MET A 69 -3.51 -0.88 10.39
C MET A 69 -3.18 -2.35 10.73
N ARG A 70 -2.07 -2.61 11.43
CA ARG A 70 -1.74 -3.97 11.89
C ARG A 70 -2.81 -4.57 12.80
N ALA A 71 -3.40 -3.78 13.69
CA ALA A 71 -4.40 -4.24 14.64
C ALA A 71 -5.75 -4.54 13.95
N THR A 72 -6.19 -3.66 13.05
CA THR A 72 -7.44 -3.84 12.28
C THR A 72 -7.31 -5.02 11.31
N ASP A 73 -6.17 -5.16 10.63
CA ASP A 73 -5.91 -6.29 9.71
C ASP A 73 -5.96 -7.66 10.42
N TYR A 74 -5.55 -7.73 11.70
CA TYR A 74 -5.61 -8.97 12.48
C TYR A 74 -7.02 -9.31 12.97
N GLN A 75 -7.89 -8.32 13.17
CA GLN A 75 -9.23 -8.52 13.73
C GLN A 75 -10.31 -8.78 12.69
N ASP A 76 -10.24 -8.14 11.52
CA ASP A 76 -11.37 -8.14 10.57
C ASP A 76 -11.24 -9.19 9.46
N GLY A 77 -10.09 -9.85 9.30
CA GLY A 77 -9.88 -10.79 8.19
C GLY A 77 -10.06 -10.14 6.79
N GLU A 78 -10.29 -8.83 6.73
CA GLU A 78 -10.28 -7.99 5.53
C GLU A 78 -8.83 -7.81 5.08
N CYS A 79 -8.24 -8.93 4.67
CA CYS A 79 -7.06 -8.97 3.84
C CYS A 79 -7.36 -8.08 2.64
N PHE A 80 -6.73 -6.91 2.60
CA PHE A 80 -6.83 -5.93 1.52
C PHE A 80 -7.21 -6.61 0.19
N VAL A 81 -8.47 -6.50 -0.22
CA VAL A 81 -8.95 -7.14 -1.44
C VAL A 81 -8.37 -6.35 -2.60
N PHE A 82 -7.18 -6.75 -3.04
CA PHE A 82 -6.53 -6.19 -4.20
C PHE A 82 -7.14 -6.84 -5.44
N SER A 83 -8.05 -6.12 -6.11
CA SER A 83 -8.31 -6.44 -7.51
C SER A 83 -7.02 -6.21 -8.26
N THR A 84 -6.41 -7.27 -8.79
CA THR A 84 -5.53 -7.08 -9.94
C THR A 84 -6.39 -6.38 -10.99
N ARG A 85 -6.16 -5.08 -11.21
CA ARG A 85 -6.47 -4.51 -12.53
C ARG A 85 -5.56 -5.31 -13.44
N GLY A 86 -6.10 -6.37 -14.03
CA GLY A 86 -5.38 -7.15 -15.00
C GLY A 86 -4.72 -6.18 -15.95
N ALA A 87 -3.41 -6.30 -16.11
CA ALA A 87 -2.76 -5.86 -17.34
C ALA A 87 -3.68 -6.36 -18.45
N SER A 88 -4.38 -5.42 -19.07
CA SER A 88 -5.55 -5.75 -19.88
C SER A 88 -5.10 -6.75 -20.94
N SER A 89 -5.95 -7.71 -21.25
CA SER A 89 -5.81 -8.67 -22.33
C SER A 89 -5.45 -8.05 -23.70
N PHE A 90 -5.38 -6.71 -23.80
CA PHE A 90 -4.82 -5.98 -24.92
C PHE A 90 -3.29 -6.14 -25.07
N ASP A 91 -2.52 -6.15 -23.97
CA ASP A 91 -1.06 -6.33 -24.06
C ASP A 91 -0.70 -7.76 -24.49
N ALA A 92 -1.46 -8.77 -24.03
CA ALA A 92 -1.26 -10.16 -24.46
C ALA A 92 -1.66 -10.41 -25.93
N PHE A 93 -2.58 -9.62 -26.47
CA PHE A 93 -2.99 -9.72 -27.88
C PHE A 93 -1.95 -9.05 -28.81
N MET A 94 -1.35 -7.93 -28.39
CA MET A 94 -0.29 -7.26 -29.14
C MET A 94 0.99 -8.11 -29.28
N THR A 95 1.29 -8.96 -28.31
CA THR A 95 2.45 -9.87 -28.39
C THR A 95 2.22 -11.07 -29.33
N MET A 96 0.97 -11.38 -29.68
CA MET A 96 0.65 -12.53 -30.55
C MET A 96 0.61 -12.19 -32.05
N PHE A 97 0.46 -10.90 -32.40
CA PHE A 97 0.45 -10.40 -33.79
C PHE A 97 1.77 -9.78 -34.25
N ALA A 98 2.79 -9.73 -33.40
CA ALA A 98 4.12 -9.21 -33.74
C ALA A 98 5.11 -10.29 -34.22
N ARG A 99 4.62 -11.29 -34.97
CA ARG A 99 5.44 -12.25 -35.72
C ARG A 99 5.24 -12.07 -37.21
#